data_AF-B5ZAI0-F1
#
_entry.id   AF-B5ZAI0-F1
#
_cell.length_a   1.000
_cell.length_b   1.000
_cell.length_c   1.000
_cell.angle_alpha   90.00
_cell.angle_beta   90.00
_cell.angle_gamma   90.00
#
_symmetry.space_group_name_H-M   'P 1'
#
loop_
_entity.id
_entity.type
_entity.pdbx_description
1 polymer ?
#
loop_
_entity_poly.entity_id
_entity_poly.type
_entity_poly.pdbx_seq_one_letter_code
_entity_poly.pdbx_strand_id
1 'polypeptide(L)'
;MSNILSNVSSSSLFSTAPSAAAENTSNLVSQLVPEAYTASGISIAISVFSVIGTIVIALSVLPQTIKTLRERDTASLSLLLFLFNGIATAFLTLYGIGLVTVHPNSLTFLRDIQNGNFIYNREEWVAGYLVCGIFLIMGEALCSVTSFIVLFYKVNNMIKAKNMGMNEEEYYEKQIKPFLKVKGAN
;
A
#
# COMPACT_ATOMS: atom_id res chain seq x y z
N MET A 1 -13.07 44.93 37.26
CA MET A 1 -12.08 45.99 37.49
C MET A 1 -11.82 46.03 39.00
N SER A 2 -10.81 45.30 39.46
CA SER A 2 -10.34 45.36 40.85
C SER A 2 -8.84 45.15 40.81
N ASN A 3 -8.13 46.14 41.33
CA ASN A 3 -6.70 46.17 41.48
C ASN A 3 -6.45 46.54 42.95
N ILE A 4 -5.40 45.92 43.52
CA ILE A 4 -4.43 46.54 44.41
C ILE A 4 -4.59 46.39 45.95
N LEU A 5 -3.66 45.56 46.47
CA LEU A 5 -2.89 45.59 47.74
C LEU A 5 -3.65 45.38 49.07
N SER A 6 -3.11 44.75 50.13
CA SER A 6 -1.73 44.49 50.62
C SER A 6 -1.83 43.48 51.78
N ASN A 7 -1.01 42.42 51.87
CA ASN A 7 0.25 42.31 52.63
C ASN A 7 0.09 42.03 54.15
N VAL A 8 1.07 41.30 54.70
CA VAL A 8 1.41 41.04 56.12
C VAL A 8 0.78 39.78 56.77
N SER A 9 1.44 38.82 57.42
CA SER A 9 2.85 38.37 57.60
C SER A 9 2.87 37.14 58.53
N SER A 10 4.03 36.46 58.58
CA SER A 10 4.59 35.51 59.59
C SER A 10 4.34 34.01 59.34
N SER A 11 5.30 33.12 59.00
CA SER A 11 6.73 32.85 59.31
C SER A 11 6.94 31.75 60.36
N SER A 12 7.51 30.60 59.96
CA SER A 12 8.60 29.89 60.65
C SER A 12 8.98 28.60 59.87
N LEU A 13 10.13 28.60 59.19
CA LEU A 13 11.37 27.95 59.64
C LEU A 13 11.34 26.42 59.46
N PHE A 14 11.64 25.99 58.23
CA PHE A 14 12.13 24.65 57.93
C PHE A 14 13.45 24.43 58.69
N SER A 15 13.47 23.47 59.61
CA SER A 15 14.69 23.00 60.27
C SER A 15 15.54 22.20 59.29
N THR A 16 16.83 22.52 59.24
CA THR A 16 17.87 21.81 58.50
C THR A 16 18.10 20.39 59.02
N ALA A 17 18.14 19.41 58.10
CA ALA A 17 19.14 18.34 58.12
C ALA A 17 19.37 17.80 56.69
N PRO A 18 20.63 17.68 56.23
CA PRO A 18 21.00 17.29 54.88
C PRO A 18 21.21 15.77 54.74
N SER A 19 21.54 15.34 53.52
CA SER A 19 22.09 14.03 53.12
C SER A 19 21.11 12.93 52.65
N ALA A 20 20.78 13.01 51.36
CA ALA A 20 20.84 11.86 50.46
C ALA A 20 21.17 12.39 49.07
N ALA A 21 22.47 12.35 48.76
CA ALA A 21 23.01 12.66 47.47
C ALA A 21 22.59 11.60 46.44
N ALA A 22 22.35 12.07 45.21
CA ALA A 22 22.71 11.37 43.98
C ALA A 22 21.97 10.06 43.62
N GLU A 23 20.63 10.08 43.53
CA GLU A 23 19.92 8.94 42.92
C GLU A 23 18.72 9.29 42.01
N ASN A 24 18.55 10.55 41.58
CA ASN A 24 17.34 10.92 40.81
C ASN A 24 17.55 11.66 39.49
N THR A 25 18.79 11.90 39.06
CA THR A 25 19.04 12.51 37.74
C THR A 25 19.04 11.50 36.59
N SER A 26 19.21 10.20 36.85
CA SER A 26 19.07 9.14 35.84
C SER A 26 17.61 8.88 35.47
N ASN A 27 16.70 8.97 36.44
CA ASN A 27 15.25 8.72 36.24
C ASN A 27 14.56 9.85 35.46
N LEU A 28 15.06 11.08 35.56
CA LEU A 28 14.57 12.21 34.78
C LEU A 28 15.00 12.13 33.31
N VAL A 29 16.22 11.66 33.02
CA VAL A 29 16.69 11.51 31.64
C VAL A 29 15.95 10.38 30.90
N SER A 30 15.60 9.30 31.59
CA SER A 30 14.75 8.23 31.02
C SER A 30 13.30 8.63 30.76
N GLN A 31 12.83 9.74 31.34
CA GLN A 31 11.50 10.32 31.04
C GLN A 31 11.52 11.36 29.91
N LEU A 32 12.72 11.76 29.45
CA LEU A 32 12.91 12.72 28.35
C LEU A 32 13.30 12.05 27.03
N VAL A 33 13.53 10.74 27.02
CA VAL A 33 13.54 9.96 25.78
C VAL A 33 12.07 9.71 25.46
N PRO A 34 11.50 10.29 24.38
CA PRO A 34 10.17 9.90 23.94
C PRO A 34 10.22 8.38 23.78
N GLU A 35 9.34 7.63 24.44
CA GLU A 35 9.11 6.24 24.05
C GLU A 35 9.02 6.26 22.53
N ALA A 36 9.97 5.61 21.85
CA ALA A 36 9.91 5.49 20.41
C ALA A 36 8.61 4.75 20.12
N TYR A 37 7.59 5.48 19.70
CA TYR A 37 6.26 4.92 19.52
C TYR A 37 6.32 3.95 18.36
N THR A 38 6.41 2.66 18.66
CA THR A 38 6.48 1.59 17.67
C THR A 38 5.10 1.30 17.10
N ALA A 39 5.05 0.85 15.85
CA ALA A 39 3.84 0.26 15.29
C ALA A 39 3.42 -0.99 16.07
N SER A 40 2.12 -1.22 16.17
CA SER A 40 1.55 -2.44 16.74
C SER A 40 1.97 -3.66 15.92
N GLY A 41 2.16 -4.79 16.60
CA GLY A 41 2.48 -6.05 15.93
C GLY A 41 1.46 -6.47 14.88
N ILE A 42 0.19 -6.06 15.05
CA ILE A 42 -0.89 -6.30 14.09
C ILE A 42 -0.65 -5.51 12.81
N SER A 43 -0.36 -4.20 12.89
CA SER A 43 -0.07 -3.37 11.71
C SER A 43 1.17 -3.85 10.97
N ILE A 44 2.21 -4.28 11.71
CA ILE A 44 3.41 -4.87 11.12
C ILE A 44 3.06 -6.16 10.36
N ALA A 45 2.28 -7.06 10.98
CA ALA A 45 1.86 -8.30 10.34
C ALA A 45 1.01 -8.05 9.08
N ILE A 46 0.04 -7.14 9.15
CA ILE A 46 -0.77 -6.73 7.99
C ILE A 46 0.14 -6.22 6.88
N SER A 47 1.14 -5.38 7.21
CA SER A 47 2.10 -4.87 6.25
C SER A 47 2.86 -5.99 5.54
N VAL A 48 3.44 -6.92 6.31
CA VAL A 48 4.23 -8.02 5.77
C VAL A 48 3.37 -8.93 4.88
N PHE A 49 2.19 -9.35 5.35
CA PHE A 49 1.32 -10.23 4.57
C PHE A 49 0.74 -9.53 3.35
N SER A 50 0.43 -8.24 3.45
CA SER A 50 -0.03 -7.45 2.29
C SER A 50 1.07 -7.36 1.25
N VAL A 51 2.29 -6.99 1.64
CA VAL A 51 3.44 -6.88 0.71
C VAL A 51 3.70 -8.21 0.00
N ILE A 52 3.78 -9.31 0.74
CA ILE A 52 4.02 -10.64 0.16
C ILE A 52 2.86 -11.03 -0.76
N GLY A 53 1.61 -10.84 -0.30
CA GLY A 53 0.41 -11.15 -1.07
C GLY A 53 0.38 -10.41 -2.40
N THR A 54 0.63 -9.09 -2.40
CA THR A 54 0.60 -8.31 -3.63
C THR A 54 1.72 -8.69 -4.60
N ILE A 55 2.93 -9.01 -4.10
CA ILE A 55 4.03 -9.49 -4.95
C ILE A 55 3.65 -10.81 -5.63
N VAL A 56 3.08 -11.76 -4.88
CA VAL A 56 2.66 -13.06 -5.42
C VAL A 56 1.60 -12.89 -6.49
N ILE A 57 0.58 -12.06 -6.24
CA ILE A 57 -0.48 -11.77 -7.21
C ILE A 57 0.12 -11.13 -8.48
N ALA A 58 0.95 -10.10 -8.32
CA ALA A 58 1.58 -9.38 -9.43
C ALA A 58 2.47 -10.29 -10.30
N LEU A 59 3.20 -11.22 -9.70
CA LEU A 59 4.03 -12.17 -10.44
C LEU A 59 3.21 -13.29 -11.10
N SER A 60 2.07 -13.66 -10.51
CA SER A 60 1.23 -14.76 -11.02
C SER A 60 0.61 -14.46 -12.39
N VAL A 61 0.37 -13.19 -12.72
CA VAL A 61 -0.24 -12.79 -14.00
C VAL A 61 0.77 -12.71 -15.15
N LEU A 62 2.07 -12.55 -14.84
CA LEU A 62 3.11 -12.34 -15.84
C LEU A 62 3.28 -13.50 -16.82
N PRO A 63 3.33 -14.78 -16.42
CA PRO A 63 3.49 -15.90 -17.35
C PRO A 63 2.40 -15.92 -18.41
N GLN A 64 1.15 -15.66 -18.01
CA GLN A 64 0.01 -15.63 -18.93
C GLN A 64 0.11 -14.46 -19.90
N THR A 65 0.50 -13.28 -19.43
CA THR A 65 0.70 -12.12 -20.32
C THR A 65 1.84 -12.33 -21.31
N ILE A 66 2.96 -12.90 -20.85
CA ILE A 66 4.10 -13.23 -21.72
C ILE A 66 3.68 -14.25 -22.78
N LYS A 67 2.93 -15.28 -22.39
CA LYS A 67 2.39 -16.28 -23.33
C LYS A 67 1.50 -15.61 -24.38
N THR A 68 0.55 -14.78 -23.97
CA THR A 68 -0.33 -14.05 -24.90
C THR A 68 0.46 -13.11 -25.82
N LEU A 69 1.51 -12.46 -25.33
CA LEU A 69 2.35 -11.57 -26.13
C LEU A 69 3.19 -12.33 -27.17
N ARG A 70 3.76 -13.47 -26.78
CA ARG A 70 4.63 -14.28 -27.63
C ARG A 70 3.85 -15.11 -28.63
N GLU A 71 2.86 -15.85 -28.15
CA GLU A 71 2.14 -16.84 -28.94
C GLU A 71 0.95 -16.24 -29.66
N ARG A 72 0.42 -15.09 -29.21
CA ARG A 72 -0.80 -14.45 -29.77
C ARG A 72 -2.04 -15.35 -29.78
N ASP A 73 -1.97 -16.55 -29.19
CA ASP A 73 -3.10 -17.44 -29.00
C ASP A 73 -3.95 -16.89 -27.86
N THR A 74 -5.16 -16.51 -28.20
CA THR A 74 -6.16 -16.02 -27.25
C THR A 74 -7.42 -16.86 -27.25
N ALA A 75 -7.51 -17.93 -28.05
CA ALA A 75 -8.76 -18.65 -28.27
C ALA A 75 -9.32 -19.25 -26.97
N SER A 76 -8.43 -19.83 -26.14
CA SER A 76 -8.76 -20.41 -24.83
C SER A 76 -8.98 -19.40 -23.71
N LEU A 77 -8.72 -18.11 -23.93
CA LEU A 77 -8.80 -17.07 -22.91
C LEU A 77 -10.22 -16.52 -22.75
N SER A 78 -10.65 -16.35 -21.51
CA SER A 78 -11.94 -15.72 -21.20
C SER A 78 -11.85 -14.20 -21.25
N LEU A 79 -12.56 -13.59 -22.20
CA LEU A 79 -12.63 -12.13 -22.34
C LEU A 79 -13.17 -11.47 -21.06
N LEU A 80 -14.26 -12.03 -20.53
CA LEU A 80 -14.96 -11.49 -19.35
C LEU A 80 -14.10 -11.51 -18.10
N LEU A 81 -13.29 -12.56 -17.93
CA LEU A 81 -12.35 -12.68 -16.81
C LEU A 81 -11.32 -11.55 -16.85
N PHE A 82 -10.65 -11.34 -18.00
CA PHE A 82 -9.63 -10.30 -18.10
C PHE A 82 -10.22 -8.89 -18.06
N LEU A 83 -11.45 -8.69 -18.53
CA LEU A 83 -12.16 -7.42 -18.41
C LEU A 83 -12.47 -7.08 -16.96
N PHE A 84 -13.15 -7.97 -16.23
CA PHE A 84 -13.49 -7.71 -14.82
C PHE A 84 -12.26 -7.67 -13.94
N ASN A 85 -11.26 -8.51 -14.19
CA ASN A 85 -9.99 -8.46 -13.47
C ASN A 85 -9.27 -7.12 -13.70
N GLY A 86 -9.18 -6.65 -14.96
CA GLY A 86 -8.55 -5.37 -15.28
C GLY A 86 -9.24 -4.17 -14.59
N ILE A 87 -10.57 -4.19 -14.55
CA ILE A 87 -11.37 -3.15 -13.87
C ILE A 87 -11.20 -3.25 -12.35
N ALA A 88 -11.32 -4.44 -11.77
CA ALA A 88 -11.19 -4.64 -10.32
C ALA A 88 -9.82 -4.17 -9.82
N THR A 89 -8.75 -4.59 -10.49
CA THR A 89 -7.36 -4.22 -10.15
C THR A 89 -7.10 -2.71 -10.35
N ALA A 90 -7.77 -2.05 -11.31
CA ALA A 90 -7.74 -0.60 -11.42
C ALA A 90 -8.39 0.10 -10.21
N PHE A 91 -9.54 -0.40 -9.73
CA PHE A 91 -10.17 0.12 -8.50
C PHE A 91 -9.32 -0.14 -7.26
N LEU A 92 -8.68 -1.31 -7.15
CA LEU A 92 -7.73 -1.57 -6.06
C LEU A 92 -6.54 -0.60 -6.12
N THR A 93 -6.03 -0.29 -7.31
CA THR A 93 -4.96 0.71 -7.46
C THR A 93 -5.40 2.08 -6.90
N LEU A 94 -6.63 2.52 -7.21
CA LEU A 94 -7.20 3.75 -6.65
C LEU A 94 -7.35 3.68 -5.12
N TYR A 95 -7.75 2.53 -4.59
CA TYR A 95 -7.81 2.30 -3.15
C TYR A 95 -6.42 2.43 -2.50
N GLY A 96 -5.38 1.88 -3.13
CA GLY A 96 -4.00 2.02 -2.68
C GLY A 96 -3.52 3.48 -2.64
N ILE A 97 -3.88 4.28 -3.66
CA ILE A 97 -3.63 5.73 -3.65
C ILE A 97 -4.32 6.39 -2.45
N GLY A 98 -5.59 6.02 -2.20
CA GLY A 98 -6.34 6.48 -1.03
C GLY A 98 -5.57 6.25 0.27
N LEU A 99 -5.04 5.05 0.49
CA LEU A 99 -4.25 4.70 1.69
C LEU A 99 -2.99 5.57 1.83
N VAL A 100 -2.25 5.79 0.75
CA VAL A 100 -1.02 6.60 0.77
C VAL A 100 -1.31 8.09 1.02
N THR A 101 -2.46 8.58 0.56
CA THR A 101 -2.83 10.00 0.72
C THR A 101 -3.37 10.36 2.10
N VAL A 102 -3.65 9.38 2.97
CA VAL A 102 -4.08 9.66 4.33
C VAL A 102 -2.98 10.42 5.06
N HIS A 103 -3.31 11.60 5.60
CA HIS A 103 -2.34 12.44 6.27
C HIS A 103 -1.86 11.81 7.59
N PRO A 104 -0.55 11.80 7.89
CA PRO A 104 -0.01 11.19 9.11
C PRO A 104 -0.48 11.87 10.41
N ASN A 105 -0.94 13.12 10.33
CA ASN A 105 -1.52 13.85 11.46
C ASN A 105 -3.06 13.78 11.48
N SER A 106 -3.67 12.74 10.89
CA SER A 106 -5.12 12.56 10.97
C SER A 106 -5.54 12.01 12.34
N LEU A 107 -6.80 12.24 12.73
CA LEU A 107 -7.35 11.74 14.00
C LEU A 107 -7.24 10.21 14.12
N THR A 108 -7.20 9.49 13.00
CA THR A 108 -7.00 8.03 12.94
C THR A 108 -5.69 7.59 13.60
N PHE A 109 -4.67 8.45 13.59
CA PHE A 109 -3.35 8.16 14.19
C PHE A 109 -3.11 8.90 15.50
N LEU A 110 -4.13 9.57 16.05
CA LEU A 110 -4.05 10.20 17.34
C LEU A 110 -3.90 9.11 18.41
N ARG A 111 -2.80 9.16 19.15
CA ARG A 111 -2.54 8.22 20.25
C ARG A 111 -2.94 8.82 21.59
N ASP A 112 -2.50 10.04 21.86
CA ASP A 112 -2.67 10.69 23.17
C ASP A 112 -2.59 12.22 23.05
N ILE A 113 -3.02 12.92 24.10
CA ILE A 113 -2.92 14.38 24.24
C ILE A 113 -2.15 14.68 25.53
N GLN A 114 -0.89 15.10 25.40
CA GLN A 114 -0.05 15.46 26.54
C GLN A 114 0.24 16.96 26.56
N ASN A 115 -0.02 17.61 27.70
CA ASN A 115 0.19 19.05 27.90
C ASN A 115 -0.44 19.95 26.82
N GLY A 116 -1.60 19.55 26.29
CA GLY A 116 -2.31 20.28 25.23
C GLY A 116 -1.76 20.05 23.82
N ASN A 117 -0.71 19.24 23.66
CA ASN A 117 -0.17 18.84 22.35
C ASN A 117 -0.71 17.47 21.93
N PHE A 118 -1.16 17.37 20.68
CA PHE A 118 -1.60 16.12 20.07
C PHE A 118 -0.39 15.25 19.68
N ILE A 119 -0.32 14.03 20.21
CA ILE A 119 0.73 13.05 19.88
C ILE A 119 0.17 12.04 18.87
N TYR A 120 0.80 11.96 17.71
CA TYR A 120 0.43 11.06 16.62
C TYR A 120 1.41 9.90 16.51
N ASN A 121 0.90 8.68 16.31
CA ASN A 121 1.74 7.51 16.04
C ASN A 121 2.04 7.40 14.54
N ARG A 122 3.16 7.99 14.11
CA ARG A 122 3.58 7.97 12.70
C ARG A 122 4.00 6.57 12.23
N GLU A 123 4.53 5.73 13.11
CA GLU A 123 4.96 4.37 12.73
C GLU A 123 3.75 3.49 12.34
N GLU A 124 2.59 3.69 12.97
CA GLU A 124 1.33 3.03 12.57
C GLU A 124 0.86 3.44 11.18
N TRP A 125 1.00 4.72 10.85
CA TRP A 125 0.71 5.21 9.50
C TRP A 125 1.66 4.59 8.47
N VAL A 126 2.95 4.50 8.78
CA VAL A 126 3.93 3.89 7.87
C VAL A 126 3.61 2.41 7.65
N ALA A 127 3.47 1.64 8.73
CA ALA A 127 3.30 0.19 8.67
C ALA A 127 1.93 -0.20 8.09
N GLY A 128 0.84 0.41 8.57
CA GLY A 128 -0.53 0.02 8.23
C GLY A 128 -1.03 0.60 6.91
N TYR A 129 -0.57 1.79 6.51
CA TYR A 129 -1.14 2.53 5.38
C TYR A 129 -0.13 2.79 4.27
N LEU A 130 1.01 3.42 4.58
CA LEU A 130 1.95 3.85 3.55
C LEU A 130 2.58 2.67 2.81
N VAL A 131 3.19 1.73 3.54
CA VAL A 131 3.88 0.58 2.95
C VAL A 131 2.88 -0.30 2.20
N CYS A 132 1.77 -0.68 2.86
CA CYS A 132 0.69 -1.44 2.23
C CYS A 132 0.19 -0.76 0.95
N GLY A 133 -0.08 0.54 1.01
CA GLY A 133 -0.60 1.33 -0.10
C GLY A 133 0.35 1.38 -1.30
N ILE A 134 1.64 1.62 -1.09
CA ILE A 134 2.63 1.66 -2.19
C ILE A 134 2.71 0.32 -2.91
N PHE A 135 2.82 -0.79 -2.17
CA PHE A 135 2.91 -2.12 -2.77
C PHE A 135 1.62 -2.49 -3.49
N LEU A 136 0.47 -2.16 -2.91
CA LEU A 136 -0.84 -2.37 -3.53
C LEU A 136 -0.99 -1.58 -4.84
N ILE A 137 -0.57 -0.30 -4.87
CA ILE A 137 -0.54 0.49 -6.11
C ILE A 137 0.31 -0.20 -7.17
N MET A 138 1.55 -0.57 -6.84
CA MET A 138 2.50 -1.11 -7.80
C MET A 138 2.04 -2.47 -8.36
N GLY A 139 1.61 -3.37 -7.48
CA GLY A 139 1.19 -4.71 -7.89
C GLY A 139 -0.13 -4.69 -8.66
N GLU A 140 -1.12 -3.94 -8.20
CA GLU A 140 -2.43 -3.90 -8.84
C GLU A 140 -2.43 -3.09 -10.14
N ALA A 141 -1.60 -2.05 -10.24
CA ALA A 141 -1.39 -1.35 -11.51
C ALA A 141 -0.77 -2.30 -12.56
N LEU A 142 0.21 -3.12 -12.16
CA LEU A 142 0.79 -4.12 -13.05
C LEU A 142 -0.26 -5.16 -13.48
N CYS A 143 -1.07 -5.67 -12.55
CA CYS A 143 -2.16 -6.60 -12.84
C CYS A 143 -3.21 -6.00 -13.78
N SER A 144 -3.53 -4.72 -13.59
CA SER A 144 -4.49 -4.01 -14.44
C SER A 144 -3.96 -3.86 -15.87
N VAL A 145 -2.73 -3.36 -16.02
CA VAL A 145 -2.08 -3.18 -17.33
C VAL A 145 -1.96 -4.51 -18.07
N THR A 146 -1.47 -5.55 -17.39
CA THR A 146 -1.31 -6.88 -17.99
C THR A 146 -2.65 -7.49 -18.42
N SER A 147 -3.70 -7.31 -17.62
CA SER A 147 -5.05 -7.77 -17.95
C SER A 147 -5.61 -7.05 -19.19
N PHE A 148 -5.43 -5.73 -19.27
CA PHE A 148 -5.87 -4.95 -20.44
C PHE A 148 -5.06 -5.27 -21.70
N ILE A 149 -3.76 -5.58 -21.57
CA ILE A 149 -2.95 -6.06 -22.69
C ILE A 149 -3.54 -7.36 -23.24
N VAL A 150 -3.81 -8.35 -22.38
CA VAL A 150 -4.39 -9.63 -22.81
C VAL A 150 -5.77 -9.43 -23.43
N LEU A 151 -6.60 -8.58 -22.82
CA LEU A 151 -7.92 -8.22 -23.32
C LEU A 151 -7.84 -7.60 -24.72
N PHE A 152 -6.90 -6.68 -24.96
CA PHE A 152 -6.70 -6.05 -26.26
C PHE A 152 -6.37 -7.07 -27.35
N TYR A 153 -5.47 -8.03 -27.08
CA TYR A 153 -5.17 -9.10 -28.04
C TYR A 153 -6.38 -9.98 -28.31
N LYS A 154 -7.13 -10.35 -27.27
CA LYS A 154 -8.35 -11.14 -27.41
C LYS A 154 -9.37 -10.42 -28.30
N VAL A 155 -9.70 -9.16 -27.99
CA VAL A 155 -10.67 -8.37 -28.76
C VAL A 155 -10.22 -8.20 -30.21
N ASN A 156 -8.94 -7.91 -30.45
CA ASN A 156 -8.43 -7.78 -31.82
C ASN A 156 -8.51 -9.08 -32.60
N ASN A 157 -8.18 -10.21 -31.99
CA ASN A 157 -8.28 -11.52 -32.63
C ASN A 157 -9.75 -11.87 -32.92
N MET A 158 -10.67 -11.64 -31.99
CA MET A 158 -12.11 -11.80 -32.19
C MET A 158 -12.63 -10.96 -33.36
N ILE A 159 -12.28 -9.68 -33.43
CA ILE A 159 -12.72 -8.77 -34.50
C ILE A 159 -12.17 -9.24 -35.85
N LYS A 160 -10.88 -9.60 -35.92
CA LYS A 160 -10.27 -10.06 -37.17
C LYS A 160 -10.84 -11.40 -37.64
N ALA A 161 -11.04 -12.35 -36.73
CA ALA A 161 -11.68 -13.63 -37.03
C ALA A 161 -13.09 -13.41 -37.59
N LYS A 162 -13.90 -12.56 -36.92
CA LYS A 162 -15.25 -12.20 -37.37
C LYS A 162 -15.25 -11.53 -38.75
N ASN A 163 -14.33 -10.60 -39.00
CA ASN A 163 -14.22 -9.93 -40.31
C ASN A 163 -13.83 -10.89 -41.45
N MET A 164 -13.15 -11.98 -41.13
CA MET A 164 -12.79 -13.04 -42.10
C MET A 164 -13.86 -14.15 -42.19
N GLY A 165 -14.93 -14.08 -41.39
CA GLY A 165 -15.96 -15.13 -41.33
C GLY A 165 -15.47 -16.43 -40.70
N MET A 166 -14.43 -16.38 -39.87
CA MET A 166 -13.76 -17.54 -39.27
C MET A 166 -13.93 -17.54 -37.75
N ASN A 167 -13.79 -18.71 -37.13
CA ASN A 167 -13.72 -18.80 -35.66
C ASN A 167 -12.32 -18.36 -35.18
N GLU A 168 -12.18 -17.93 -33.92
CA GLU A 168 -10.90 -17.44 -33.36
C GLU A 168 -9.77 -18.47 -33.45
N GLU A 169 -10.06 -19.74 -33.15
CA GLU A 169 -9.09 -20.83 -33.22
C GLU A 169 -8.63 -21.07 -34.67
N GLU A 170 -9.57 -20.98 -35.61
CA GLU A 170 -9.30 -21.13 -37.03
C GLU A 170 -8.46 -19.95 -37.58
N TYR A 171 -8.75 -18.74 -37.11
CA TYR A 171 -7.96 -17.54 -37.39
C TYR A 171 -6.54 -17.68 -36.84
N TYR A 172 -6.38 -18.21 -35.62
CA TYR A 172 -5.06 -18.45 -35.04
C TYR A 172 -4.21 -19.42 -35.88
N GLU A 173 -4.75 -20.60 -36.20
CA GLU A 173 -4.04 -21.64 -36.94
C GLU A 173 -3.67 -21.21 -38.36
N LYS A 174 -4.58 -20.53 -39.07
CA LYS A 174 -4.39 -20.18 -40.49
C LYS A 174 -3.65 -18.86 -40.70
N GLN A 175 -3.81 -17.88 -39.80
CA GLN A 175 -3.22 -16.56 -39.97
C GLN A 175 -2.04 -16.35 -39.02
N ILE A 176 -2.20 -16.56 -37.72
CA ILE A 176 -1.18 -16.14 -36.74
C ILE A 176 -0.01 -17.12 -36.65
N LYS A 177 -0.29 -18.42 -36.50
CA LYS A 177 0.73 -19.46 -36.26
C LYS A 177 1.79 -19.58 -37.37
N PRO A 178 1.45 -19.45 -38.67
CA PRO A 178 2.45 -19.45 -39.74
C PRO A 178 3.41 -18.25 -39.65
N PHE A 179 2.90 -17.04 -39.38
CA PHE A 179 3.75 -15.84 -39.25
C PHE A 179 4.69 -15.91 -38.05
N LEU A 180 4.25 -16.51 -36.94
CA LEU A 180 5.09 -16.68 -35.75
C LEU A 180 6.21 -17.72 -35.98
N LYS A 181 5.95 -18.80 -36.73
CA LYS A 181 6.98 -19.78 -37.11
C LYS A 181 8.07 -19.14 -37.99
N VAL A 182 7.69 -18.28 -38.93
CA VAL A 182 8.65 -17.58 -39.79
C VAL A 182 9.50 -16.59 -38.99
N LYS A 183 8.93 -15.91 -37.99
CA LYS A 183 9.66 -14.94 -37.16
C LYS A 183 10.60 -15.58 -36.14
N GLY A 184 10.36 -16.83 -35.73
CA GLY A 184 11.22 -17.60 -34.82
C GLY A 184 12.32 -18.43 -35.49
N ALA A 185 12.39 -18.42 -36.83
CA ALA A 185 13.36 -19.19 -37.62
C ALA A 185 14.58 -18.37 -38.08
N ASN A 186 14.69 -17.11 -37.64
CA ASN A 186 15.82 -16.21 -37.88
C ASN A 186 16.57 -15.93 -36.58
#